data_AF-A0A2E9CMX8-F1
#
_entry.id   AF-A0A2E9CMX8-F1
#
_cell.length_a   1.000
_cell.length_b   1.000
_cell.length_c   1.000
_cell.angle_alpha   90.00
_cell.angle_beta   90.00
_cell.angle_gamma   90.00
#
_symmetry.space_group_name_H-M   'P 1'
#
loop_
_entity.id
_entity.type
_entity.pdbx_description
1 polymer ?
#
loop_
_entity_poly.entity_id
_entity_poly.type
_entity_poly.pdbx_seq_one_letter_code
_entity_poly.pdbx_strand_id
1 'polypeptide(L)' 'MEVLAISINDTAKALGIGRSSVYALLKSGKLDAIKIGRRTLLTTESIKRLAQSRDMA' A
#
# COMPACT_ATOMS: atom_id res chain seq x y z
N MET A 1 8.08 16.98 8.15
CA MET A 1 7.29 15.88 8.75
C MET A 1 7.16 14.79 7.69
N GLU A 2 7.55 13.54 7.97
CA GLU A 2 7.40 12.42 7.02
C GLU A 2 6.05 11.71 7.22
N VAL A 3 5.41 11.32 6.12
CA VAL A 3 4.16 10.53 6.14
C VAL A 3 4.51 9.04 6.28
N LEU A 4 4.10 8.43 7.39
CA LEU A 4 4.45 7.03 7.72
C LEU A 4 3.47 6.00 7.13
N ALA A 5 2.19 6.36 7.03
CA ALA A 5 1.17 5.48 6.47
C ALA A 5 0.01 6.28 5.86
N ILE A 6 -0.58 5.75 4.80
CA ILE A 6 -1.68 6.39 4.06
C ILE A 6 -2.88 5.45 3.90
N SER A 7 -4.04 5.97 3.54
CA SER A 7 -5.24 5.14 3.40
C SER A 7 -5.15 4.19 2.20
N ILE A 8 -6.01 3.17 2.16
CA ILE A 8 -6.19 2.30 0.98
C ILE A 8 -6.48 3.14 -0.29
N ASN A 9 -7.32 4.17 -0.16
CA ASN A 9 -7.67 5.04 -1.28
C ASN A 9 -6.48 5.87 -1.77
N ASP A 10 -5.66 6.39 -0.85
CA ASP A 10 -4.49 7.16 -1.21
C ASP A 10 -3.39 6.28 -1.79
N THR A 11 -3.28 5.03 -1.31
CA THR A 11 -2.36 4.04 -1.89
C THR A 11 -2.75 3.69 -3.31
N ALA A 12 -4.04 3.46 -3.57
CA ALA A 12 -4.57 3.22 -4.91
C ALA A 12 -4.20 4.38 -5.87
N LYS A 13 -4.39 5.63 -5.43
CA LYS A 13 -3.99 6.82 -6.18
C LYS A 13 -2.48 6.91 -6.39
N ALA A 14 -1.69 6.68 -5.35
CA ALA A 14 -0.23 6.78 -5.39
C ALA A 14 0.40 5.75 -6.33
N LEU A 15 -0.18 4.56 -6.42
CA LEU A 15 0.29 3.48 -7.30
C LEU A 15 -0.38 3.48 -8.68
N GLY A 16 -1.39 4.33 -8.91
CA GLY A 16 -2.14 4.35 -10.18
C GLY A 16 -2.97 3.09 -10.45
N ILE A 17 -3.45 2.40 -9.40
CA ILE A 17 -4.19 1.13 -9.51
C ILE A 17 -5.56 1.19 -8.83
N GLY A 18 -6.43 0.23 -9.16
CA GLY A 18 -7.72 0.06 -8.49
C GLY A 18 -7.59 -0.44 -7.04
N ARG A 19 -8.61 -0.16 -6.21
CA ARG A 19 -8.68 -0.65 -4.81
C ARG A 19 -8.62 -2.18 -4.72
N SER A 20 -9.22 -2.89 -5.68
CA SER A 20 -9.16 -4.35 -5.77
C SER A 20 -7.71 -4.83 -5.91
N SER A 21 -6.90 -4.17 -6.73
CA SER A 21 -5.47 -4.47 -6.87
C SER A 21 -4.69 -4.20 -5.57
N VAL A 22 -5.01 -3.12 -4.84
CA VAL A 22 -4.43 -2.89 -3.50
C VAL A 22 -4.77 -4.04 -2.54
N TYR A 23 -6.02 -4.51 -2.52
CA TYR A 23 -6.39 -5.67 -1.70
C TYR A 23 -5.70 -6.96 -2.13
N ALA A 24 -5.49 -7.17 -3.43
CA ALA A 24 -4.72 -8.31 -3.94
C ALA A 24 -3.25 -8.25 -3.50
N LEU A 25 -2.65 -7.06 -3.50
CA LEU A 25 -1.29 -6.82 -3.01
C LEU A 25 -1.18 -7.04 -1.49
N LEU A 26 -2.19 -6.63 -0.72
CA LEU A 26 -2.28 -6.95 0.71
C LEU A 26 -2.41 -8.47 0.94
N LYS A 27 -3.29 -9.13 0.18
CA LYS A 27 -3.49 -10.59 0.28
C LYS A 27 -2.22 -11.38 -0.07
N SER A 28 -1.42 -10.86 -1.02
CA SER A 28 -0.15 -11.47 -1.43
C SER A 28 1.05 -11.07 -0.57
N GLY A 29 0.86 -10.21 0.45
CA GLY A 29 1.95 -9.74 1.32
C GLY A 29 2.92 -8.75 0.64
N LYS A 30 2.56 -8.23 -0.53
CA LYS A 30 3.37 -7.22 -1.24
C LYS A 30 3.22 -5.81 -0.66
N LEU A 31 2.15 -5.57 0.11
CA LEU A 31 1.93 -4.33 0.86
C LEU A 31 1.71 -4.65 2.34
N ASP A 32 2.18 -3.76 3.21
CA ASP A 32 2.04 -3.91 4.66
C ASP A 32 0.96 -2.96 5.18
N ALA A 33 0.02 -3.49 5.96
CA ALA A 33 -1.04 -2.72 6.58
C ALA A 33 -0.89 -2.64 8.10
N ILE A 34 -1.13 -1.45 8.64
CA ILE A 34 -1.28 -1.21 10.06
C ILE A 34 -2.73 -0.82 10.37
N LYS A 35 -3.21 -1.24 11.53
CA LYS A 35 -4.56 -0.92 12.00
C LYS A 35 -4.48 0.12 13.11
N ILE A 36 -5.11 1.28 12.88
CA ILE A 36 -5.21 2.36 13.87
C ILE A 36 -6.69 2.64 14.11
N GLY A 37 -7.19 2.17 15.26
CA GLY A 37 -8.61 2.17 15.57
C GLY A 37 -9.43 1.43 14.50
N ARG A 38 -10.35 2.14 13.85
CA ARG A 38 -11.19 1.60 12.77
C ARG A 38 -10.55 1.66 11.39
N ARG A 39 -9.41 2.35 11.24
CA ARG A 39 -8.77 2.58 9.94
C ARG A 39 -7.69 1.54 9.68
N THR A 40 -7.67 1.05 8.45
CA THR A 40 -6.52 0.32 7.89
C THR A 40 -5.70 1.31 7.07
N LEU A 41 -4.42 1.44 7.39
CA LEU A 41 -3.46 2.27 6.66
C LEU A 41 -2.35 1.38 6.10
N LEU A 42 -1.76 1.78 4.98
CA LEU A 42 -0.63 1.10 4.37
C LEU A 42 0.64 1.89 4.63
N THR A 43 1.71 1.20 5.01
CA THR A 43 2.98 1.87 5.32
C THR A 43 3.59 2.43 4.04
N THR A 44 4.07 3.67 4.09
CA THR A 44 4.73 4.27 2.93
C THR A 44 6.03 3.54 2.57
N GLU A 45 6.66 2.88 3.55
CA GLU A 45 7.80 1.99 3.33
C GLU A 45 7.46 0.80 2.43
N SER A 46 6.36 0.07 2.69
CA SER A 46 5.97 -1.07 1.86
C SER A 46 5.58 -0.66 0.44
N ILE A 47 4.94 0.50 0.30
CA ILE A 47 4.60 1.10 -0.99
C ILE A 47 5.87 1.44 -1.78
N LYS A 48 6.87 2.07 -1.12
CA LYS A 48 8.17 2.38 -1.74
C LYS A 48 8.90 1.10 -2.16
N ARG A 49 8.94 0.07 -1.30
CA ARG A 49 9.53 -1.24 -1.59
C ARG A 49 8.88 -1.90 -2.80
N LEU A 50 7.55 -1.87 -2.88
CA LEU A 50 6.81 -2.37 -4.04
C LEU A 50 7.17 -1.62 -5.32
N ALA A 51 7.18 -0.29 -5.29
CA ALA A 51 7.48 0.53 -6.46
C ALA A 51 8.92 0.36 -6.97
N GLN A 52 9.85 0.00 -6.09
CA GLN A 52 11.24 -0.28 -6.43
C GLN A 52 11.47 -1.72 -6.89
N SER A 53 10.56 -2.64 -6.57
CA SER A 53 10.64 -4.02 -7.03
C SER A 53 10.50 -4.06 -8.55
N ARG A 54 11.52 -4.60 -9.23
CA ARG A 54 11.53 -4.77 -10.70
C ARG A 54 10.78 -6.02 -11.16
N ASP A 55 10.15 -6.74 -10.23
CA ASP A 55 9.37 -7.94 -10.53
C ASP A 55 8.00 -7.56 -11.12
N MET A 56 8.06 -7.10 -12.38
CA MET A 56 6.96 -7.17 -13.32
C MET A 56 7.04 -8.56 -13.96
N ALA A 57 6.33 -9.52 -13.37
CA ALA A 57 5.94 -10.73 -14.09
C ALA A 57 4.75 -10.41 -15.00
#